data_AF-A0AAW2XR28-F1
#
_entry.id   AF-A0AAW2XR28-F1
#
_cell.length_a   1.000
_cell.length_b   1.000
_cell.length_c   1.000
_cell.angle_alpha   90.00
_cell.angle_beta   90.00
_cell.angle_gamma   90.00
#
_symmetry.space_group_name_H-M   'P 1'
#
loop_
_entity.id
_entity.type
_entity.pdbx_description
1 polymer ?
#
loop_
_entity_poly.entity_id
_entity_poly.type
_entity_poly.pdbx_seq_one_letter_code
_entity_poly.pdbx_strand_id
1 'polypeptide(L)'
;MTRLECLQKGLQDVQCQVGGAPEDERQGVPFTKTIMADELLVNCRTPAITEYDGTTDPLEHLALFENAALLHRYTDGIKCRVFVTTFARGAQQWFN
;
A
#
# COMPACT_ATOMS: atom_id res chain seq x y z
N MET A 1 -4.09 34.96 -13.61
CA MET A 1 -3.37 33.80 -13.04
C MET A 1 -2.69 33.08 -14.19
N THR A 2 -1.37 33.19 -14.25
CA THR A 2 -0.56 32.97 -15.46
C THR A 2 0.18 31.64 -15.35
N ARG A 3 0.26 30.87 -16.45
CA ARG A 3 0.89 29.53 -16.58
C ARG A 3 2.23 29.32 -15.86
N LEU A 4 2.97 30.39 -15.59
CA LEU A 4 4.20 30.36 -14.79
C LEU A 4 3.96 29.91 -13.34
N GLU A 5 2.85 30.31 -12.71
CA GLU A 5 2.55 29.98 -11.31
C GLU A 5 2.32 28.47 -11.13
N CYS A 6 1.70 27.81 -12.12
CA CYS A 6 1.48 26.36 -12.09
C CYS A 6 2.78 25.58 -12.28
N LEU A 7 3.69 26.05 -13.14
CA LEU A 7 4.98 25.42 -13.36
C LEU A 7 5.89 25.59 -12.14
N GLN A 8 5.86 26.77 -11.54
CA GLN A 8 6.63 27.09 -10.34
C GLN A 8 6.15 26.29 -9.12
N LYS A 9 4.83 26.05 -9.01
CA LYS A 9 4.26 25.14 -8.01
C LYS A 9 4.72 23.70 -8.23
N GLY A 10 4.76 23.23 -9.48
CA GLY A 10 5.25 21.89 -9.82
C GLY A 10 6.73 21.66 -9.49
N LEU A 11 7.60 22.66 -9.65
CA LEU A 11 9.02 22.56 -9.25
C LEU A 11 9.19 22.57 -7.72
N GLN A 12 8.32 23.28 -7.00
CA GLN A 12 8.35 23.37 -5.54
C GLN A 12 7.88 22.07 -4.87
N ASP A 13 6.91 21.36 -5.48
CA ASP A 13 6.47 20.01 -5.06
C ASP A 13 7.58 18.95 -5.22
N VAL A 14 8.48 19.11 -6.21
CA VAL A 14 9.62 18.19 -6.42
C VAL A 14 10.71 18.38 -5.35
N GLN A 15 10.81 19.56 -4.75
CA GLN A 15 11.91 19.88 -3.82
C GLN A 15 11.72 19.29 -2.41
N CYS A 16 10.53 18.78 -2.05
CA CYS A 16 10.30 18.08 -0.78
C CYS A 16 10.92 16.66 -0.74
N GLN A 17 11.50 16.17 -1.84
CA GLN A 17 12.09 14.82 -1.90
C GLN A 17 13.61 14.77 -1.70
N VAL A 18 14.28 15.91 -1.45
CA VAL A 18 15.71 15.93 -1.11
C VAL A 18 15.90 16.40 0.33
N GLY A 19 15.50 15.55 1.27
CA GLY A 19 15.73 15.74 2.70
C GLY A 19 15.81 14.39 3.40
N GLY A 20 17.03 13.95 3.71
CA GLY A 20 17.23 12.80 4.60
C GLY A 20 16.89 13.14 6.05
N ALA A 21 16.58 12.08 6.83
CA ALA A 21 16.34 11.98 8.29
C ALA A 21 14.88 12.11 8.77
N PRO A 22 14.53 11.63 9.99
CA PRO A 22 15.12 10.57 10.81
C PRO A 22 14.19 9.35 10.90
N GLU A 23 14.74 8.25 11.39
CA GLU A 23 14.08 6.95 11.56
C GLU A 23 13.19 6.99 12.82
N ASP A 24 11.99 7.55 12.69
CA ASP A 24 11.01 7.62 13.79
C ASP A 24 10.01 6.45 13.70
N GLU A 25 10.36 5.40 14.41
CA GLU A 25 9.52 4.54 15.26
C GLU A 25 7.99 4.50 15.01
N ARG A 26 7.57 3.86 13.92
CA ARG A 26 6.35 3.03 13.96
C ARG A 26 6.74 1.58 14.15
N GLN A 27 7.35 1.27 15.30
CA GLN A 27 7.64 -0.11 15.71
C GLN A 27 6.31 -0.88 15.76
N GLY A 28 6.12 -1.80 14.81
CA GLY A 28 4.95 -2.69 14.78
C GLY A 28 4.22 -2.79 13.44
N VAL A 29 4.64 -2.06 12.40
CA VAL A 29 4.09 -2.23 11.05
C VAL A 29 5.17 -2.65 10.05
N PRO A 30 4.99 -3.77 9.32
CA PRO A 30 6.00 -4.36 8.44
C PRO A 30 6.17 -3.63 7.08
N PHE A 31 5.81 -2.34 7.01
CA PHE A 31 5.83 -1.56 5.77
C PHE A 31 6.72 -0.32 5.87
N THR A 32 7.32 0.03 4.74
CA THR A 32 8.13 1.24 4.61
C THR A 32 7.27 2.50 4.73
N LYS A 33 7.91 3.63 5.06
CA LYS A 33 7.25 4.94 5.09
C LYS A 33 6.56 5.29 3.77
N THR A 34 7.14 4.88 2.63
CA THR A 34 6.56 5.09 1.30
C THR A 34 5.23 4.37 1.12
N ILE A 35 5.14 3.10 1.54
CA ILE A 35 3.89 2.33 1.50
C ILE A 35 2.84 2.92 2.46
N MET A 36 3.29 3.44 3.60
CA MET A 36 2.41 4.08 4.58
C MET A 36 1.92 5.47 4.18
N ALA A 37 2.67 6.18 3.34
CA ALA A 37 2.31 7.49 2.83
C ALA A 37 1.17 7.44 1.79
N ASP A 38 0.91 6.26 1.21
CA ASP A 38 -0.18 6.08 0.27
C ASP A 38 -1.52 6.24 1.00
N GLU A 39 -2.32 7.21 0.55
CA GLU A 39 -3.59 7.55 1.19
C GLU A 39 -4.61 6.44 0.94
N LEU A 40 -4.99 5.68 1.98
CA LEU A 40 -6.21 4.88 1.86
C LEU A 40 -7.39 5.82 1.85
N LEU A 41 -8.15 5.77 0.76
CA LEU A 41 -9.48 6.31 0.74
C LEU A 41 -10.28 5.66 1.88
N VAL A 42 -11.05 6.46 2.62
CA VAL A 42 -11.83 6.04 3.81
C VAL A 42 -12.80 4.88 3.48
N ASN A 43 -13.02 4.58 2.20
CA ASN A 43 -13.87 3.51 1.70
C ASN A 43 -13.10 2.36 0.99
N CYS A 44 -11.79 2.25 1.16
CA CYS A 44 -11.03 1.08 0.68
C CYS A 44 -11.59 -0.19 1.32
N ARG A 45 -12.35 -0.98 0.54
CA ARG A 45 -13.02 -2.19 0.99
C ARG A 45 -12.09 -3.38 0.88
N THR A 46 -11.94 -4.17 1.94
CA THR A 46 -11.21 -5.44 1.83
C THR A 46 -11.72 -6.27 0.63
N PRO A 47 -10.82 -6.76 -0.23
CA PRO A 47 -11.21 -7.59 -1.36
C PRO A 47 -11.92 -8.85 -0.86
N ALA A 48 -13.01 -9.21 -1.52
CA ALA A 48 -13.77 -10.41 -1.20
C ALA A 48 -13.12 -11.65 -1.84
N ILE A 49 -11.98 -12.06 -1.30
CA ILE A 49 -11.26 -13.28 -1.70
C ILE A 49 -11.11 -14.22 -0.50
N THR A 50 -10.88 -15.51 -0.77
CA THR A 50 -10.58 -16.51 0.27
C THR A 50 -9.31 -16.13 1.02
N GLU A 51 -9.29 -16.36 2.32
CA GLU A 51 -8.09 -16.13 3.13
C GLU A 51 -6.97 -17.12 2.78
N TYR A 52 -5.72 -16.63 2.78
CA TYR A 52 -4.54 -17.47 2.66
C TYR A 52 -4.10 -17.99 4.02
N ASP A 53 -4.17 -19.30 4.21
CA ASP A 53 -3.82 -19.95 5.48
C ASP A 53 -2.39 -20.50 5.53
N GLY A 54 -1.63 -20.37 4.44
CA GLY A 54 -0.28 -20.92 4.31
C GLY A 54 -0.22 -22.33 3.72
N THR A 55 -1.37 -22.94 3.39
CA THR A 55 -1.45 -24.30 2.84
C THR A 55 -1.97 -24.34 1.41
N THR A 56 -2.72 -23.33 0.99
CA THR A 56 -3.17 -23.18 -0.40
C THR A 56 -2.04 -22.71 -1.33
N ASP A 57 -2.26 -22.79 -2.64
CA ASP A 57 -1.25 -22.38 -3.62
C ASP A 57 -1.02 -20.85 -3.53
N PRO A 58 0.22 -20.38 -3.26
CA PRO A 58 0.49 -18.95 -3.11
C PRO A 58 0.30 -18.15 -4.40
N LEU A 59 0.52 -18.77 -5.57
CA LEU A 59 0.39 -18.09 -6.87
C LEU A 59 -1.09 -17.91 -7.23
N GLU A 60 -1.93 -18.90 -6.96
CA GLU A 60 -3.38 -18.80 -7.11
C GLU A 60 -3.95 -17.71 -6.20
N HIS A 61 -3.54 -17.68 -4.92
CA HIS A 61 -3.96 -16.63 -4.00
C HIS A 61 -3.53 -15.23 -4.48
N LEU A 62 -2.30 -15.09 -4.95
CA LEU A 62 -1.80 -13.83 -5.51
C LEU A 62 -2.61 -13.41 -6.74
N ALA A 63 -2.91 -14.32 -7.66
CA ALA A 63 -3.70 -14.02 -8.85
C ALA A 63 -5.14 -13.58 -8.51
N LEU A 64 -5.78 -14.23 -7.52
CA LEU A 64 -7.09 -13.80 -7.01
C LEU A 64 -7.02 -12.39 -6.40
N PHE A 65 -5.98 -12.11 -5.64
CA PHE A 65 -5.75 -10.80 -5.06
C PHE A 65 -5.51 -9.72 -6.13
N GLU A 66 -4.68 -9.99 -7.15
CA GLU A 66 -4.40 -9.05 -8.24
C GLU A 66 -5.67 -8.67 -9.00
N ASN A 67 -6.54 -9.65 -9.28
CA ASN A 67 -7.83 -9.41 -9.91
C ASN A 67 -8.72 -8.50 -9.05
N ALA A 68 -8.79 -8.75 -7.74
CA ALA A 68 -9.55 -7.91 -6.83
C ALA A 68 -8.94 -6.50 -6.71
N ALA A 69 -7.62 -6.39 -6.60
CA ALA A 69 -6.90 -5.12 -6.54
C ALA A 69 -7.11 -4.27 -7.78
N LEU A 70 -7.15 -4.88 -8.97
CA LEU A 70 -7.49 -4.21 -10.22
C LEU A 70 -8.91 -3.63 -10.17
N LEU A 71 -9.88 -4.40 -9.69
CA LEU A 71 -11.29 -4.00 -9.61
C LEU A 71 -11.51 -2.86 -8.61
N HIS A 72 -10.77 -2.88 -7.50
CA HIS A 72 -10.76 -1.81 -6.50
C HIS A 72 -9.83 -0.64 -6.85
N ARG A 73 -9.05 -0.74 -7.93
CA ARG A 73 -8.10 0.28 -8.41
C ARG A 73 -7.07 0.68 -7.35
N TYR A 74 -6.51 -0.30 -6.66
CA TYR A 74 -5.46 -0.06 -5.67
C TYR A 74 -4.15 0.41 -6.31
N THR A 75 -3.57 1.43 -5.70
CA THR A 75 -2.15 1.78 -5.87
C THR A 75 -1.27 0.72 -5.23
N ASP A 76 0.01 0.69 -5.57
CA ASP A 76 0.90 -0.37 -5.10
C ASP A 76 1.11 -0.36 -3.57
N GLY A 77 1.14 0.83 -2.94
CA GLY A 77 1.20 0.93 -1.48
C GLY A 77 -0.07 0.39 -0.81
N ILE A 78 -1.24 0.68 -1.38
CA ILE A 78 -2.51 0.12 -0.91
C ILE A 78 -2.54 -1.40 -1.12
N LYS A 79 -2.06 -1.91 -2.26
CA LYS A 79 -1.97 -3.36 -2.50
C LYS A 79 -1.19 -4.06 -1.40
N CYS A 80 0.01 -3.57 -1.06
CA CYS A 80 0.83 -4.16 0.00
C CYS A 80 0.06 -4.24 1.33
N ARG A 81 -0.59 -3.15 1.73
CA ARG A 81 -1.31 -3.06 3.00
C ARG A 81 -2.56 -3.93 3.04
N VAL A 82 -3.31 -3.97 1.95
CA VAL A 82 -4.54 -4.76 1.85
C VAL A 82 -4.22 -6.25 1.69
N PHE A 83 -3.13 -6.62 1.04
CA PHE A 83 -2.76 -8.03 0.84
C PHE A 83 -2.64 -8.78 2.17
N VAL A 84 -2.04 -8.17 3.19
CA VAL A 84 -1.90 -8.78 4.53
C VAL A 84 -3.25 -9.03 5.21
N THR A 85 -4.27 -8.25 4.87
CA THR A 85 -5.64 -8.48 5.39
C THR A 85 -6.31 -9.71 4.78
N THR A 86 -5.74 -10.26 3.70
CA THR A 86 -6.22 -11.50 3.06
C THR A 86 -5.57 -12.75 3.64
N PHE A 87 -4.65 -12.61 4.59
CA PHE A 87 -4.05 -13.74 5.28
C PHE A 87 -4.92 -14.17 6.45
N ALA A 88 -5.05 -15.48 6.64
CA ALA A 88 -5.58 -16.02 7.87
C ALA A 88 -4.64 -15.69 9.03
N ARG A 89 -5.15 -15.81 10.26
CA ARG A 89 -4.42 -15.42 11.49
C ARG A 89 -3.01 -16.00 11.59
N GLY A 90 -2.80 -17.26 11.19
CA GLY A 90 -1.48 -17.90 11.23
C GLY A 90 -0.49 -17.26 10.25
N ALA A 91 -0.90 -17.04 9.01
CA ALA A 91 -0.10 -16.37 7.99
C ALA A 91 0.16 -14.89 8.33
N GLN A 92 -0.80 -14.20 8.98
CA GLN A 92 -0.59 -12.85 9.49
C GLN A 92 0.50 -12.80 10.57
N GLN A 93 0.54 -13.78 11.49
CA GLN A 93 1.59 -13.86 12.50
C GLN A 93 2.97 -14.15 11.91
N TRP A 94 3.05 -14.93 10.84
CA TRP A 94 4.31 -15.16 10.12
C TRP A 94 4.81 -13.89 9.39
N PHE A 95 3.89 -13.07 8.89
CA PHE A 95 4.23 -11.87 8.12
C PHE A 95 4.67 -10.67 8.99
N ASN A 96 4.09 -10.54 10.18
CA ASN A 96 4.39 -9.45 11.13
C ASN A 96 5.77 -9.61 11.78
#